data_AF-Q7SZU8-F1
#
_entry.id   AF-Q7SZU8-F1
#
_cell.length_a   1.000
_cell.length_b   1.000
_cell.length_c   1.000
_cell.angle_alpha   90.00
_cell.angle_beta   90.00
_cell.angle_gamma   90.00
#
_symmetry.space_group_name_H-M   'P 1'
#
loop_
_entity.id
_entity.type
_entity.pdbx_description
1 polymer ?
#
loop_
_entity_poly.entity_id
_entity_poly.type
_entity_poly.pdbx_seq_one_letter_code
_entity_poly.pdbx_strand_id
1 'polypeptide(L)'
;GWGSWIIFPKKYNAFRCEGSCPGPLGEDLNPTNHAYMQSLLKHYHPERVAAACCAPTKMSPLSMLYYENGEMLLRHHEDMI
;
A
#
# COMPACT_ATOMS: atom_id res chain seq x y z
N GLY A 1 12.40 19.69 -3.12
CA GLY A 1 11.42 18.68 -2.66
C GLY A 1 10.21 19.37 -2.03
N TRP A 2 9.33 18.63 -1.36
CA TRP A 2 8.06 19.18 -0.85
C TRP A 2 8.17 19.99 0.46
N GLY A 3 9.36 20.01 1.08
CA GLY A 3 9.58 20.68 2.37
C GLY A 3 9.38 22.21 2.37
N SER A 4 9.33 22.86 1.20
CA SER A 4 9.09 24.30 1.08
C SER A 4 7.62 24.70 1.20
N TRP A 5 6.68 23.80 0.87
CA TRP A 5 5.25 24.13 0.82
C TRP A 5 4.38 23.30 1.78
N ILE A 6 4.80 22.08 2.15
CA ILE A 6 4.15 21.32 3.24
C ILE A 6 4.57 21.92 4.57
N ILE A 7 3.63 22.41 5.37
CA ILE A 7 3.87 22.96 6.71
C ILE A 7 3.93 21.82 7.73
N PHE A 8 2.94 20.92 7.72
CA PHE A 8 2.85 19.78 8.64
C PHE A 8 2.05 18.61 8.03
N PRO A 9 2.43 17.34 8.29
CA PRO A 9 3.67 16.92 8.93
C PRO A 9 4.86 17.01 7.97
N LYS A 10 6.06 17.34 8.49
CA LYS A 10 7.29 17.35 7.67
C LYS A 10 7.80 15.95 7.35
N LYS A 11 7.47 14.97 8.20
CA LYS A 11 7.79 13.55 8.09
C LYS A 11 6.67 12.76 8.75
N TYR A 12 6.37 11.59 8.20
CA TYR A 12 5.42 10.65 8.77
C TYR A 12 5.83 9.22 8.40
N ASN A 13 5.31 8.24 9.12
CA ASN A 13 5.53 6.84 8.79
C ASN A 13 4.44 6.40 7.81
N ALA A 14 4.80 6.29 6.53
CA ALA A 14 3.90 5.76 5.49
C ALA A 14 3.82 4.22 5.49
N PHE A 15 4.70 3.57 6.27
CA PHE A 15 4.93 2.13 6.22
C PHE A 15 5.20 1.63 4.79
N ARG A 16 5.28 0.31 4.63
CA ARG A 16 5.24 -0.37 3.33
C ARG A 16 4.92 -1.84 3.53
N CYS A 17 4.33 -2.45 2.53
CA CYS A 17 4.22 -3.90 2.43
C CYS A 17 5.46 -4.43 1.70
N GLU A 18 6.13 -5.42 2.29
CA GLU A 18 7.31 -6.07 1.73
C GLU A 18 7.37 -7.51 2.21
N GLY A 19 7.78 -8.43 1.33
CA GLY A 19 7.91 -9.84 1.66
C GLY A 19 7.39 -10.76 0.54
N SER A 20 7.70 -12.04 0.67
CA SER A 20 7.18 -13.07 -0.22
C SER A 20 5.75 -13.45 0.15
N CYS A 21 4.93 -13.76 -0.86
CA CYS A 21 3.61 -14.39 -0.70
C CYS A 21 3.69 -15.87 -1.12
N PRO A 22 4.20 -16.78 -0.27
CA PRO A 22 4.35 -18.19 -0.61
C PRO A 22 2.97 -18.85 -0.73
N GLY A 23 2.83 -19.71 -1.75
CA GLY A 23 1.58 -20.41 -2.01
C GLY A 23 1.49 -21.75 -1.27
N PRO A 24 0.27 -22.19 -0.91
CA PRO A 24 -1.01 -21.49 -1.08
C PRO A 24 -1.23 -20.42 0.00
N LEU A 25 -1.83 -19.30 -0.38
CA LEU A 25 -2.11 -18.19 0.56
C LEU A 25 -3.21 -18.59 1.54
N GLY A 26 -2.93 -18.42 2.83
CA GLY A 26 -3.91 -18.60 3.90
C GLY A 26 -4.89 -17.42 4.00
N GLU A 27 -5.99 -17.63 4.71
CA GLU A 27 -7.00 -16.59 4.98
C GLU A 27 -6.47 -15.45 5.85
N ASP A 28 -5.40 -15.68 6.62
CA ASP A 28 -4.71 -14.69 7.43
C ASP A 28 -4.19 -13.50 6.60
N LEU A 29 -3.82 -13.75 5.35
CA LEU A 29 -3.36 -12.73 4.41
C LEU A 29 -4.51 -12.02 3.66
N ASN A 30 -5.77 -12.40 3.93
CA ASN A 30 -6.97 -11.89 3.26
C ASN A 30 -6.85 -11.80 1.73
N PRO A 31 -6.48 -12.90 1.03
CA PRO A 31 -6.31 -12.87 -0.41
C PRO A 31 -7.64 -12.65 -1.13
N THR A 32 -7.59 -12.00 -2.29
CA THR A 32 -8.71 -12.07 -3.24
C THR A 32 -8.80 -13.49 -3.82
N ASN A 33 -9.97 -13.87 -4.34
CA ASN A 33 -10.13 -15.16 -5.04
C ASN A 33 -9.07 -15.35 -6.13
N HIS A 34 -8.72 -14.28 -6.86
CA HIS A 34 -7.67 -14.32 -7.86
C HIS A 34 -6.30 -14.63 -7.25
N ALA A 35 -5.92 -13.96 -6.16
CA ALA A 35 -4.64 -14.18 -5.49
C ALA A 35 -4.53 -15.60 -4.90
N TYR A 36 -5.62 -16.11 -4.32
CA TYR A 36 -5.68 -17.50 -3.83
C TYR A 36 -5.47 -18.50 -4.97
N MET A 37 -6.22 -18.39 -6.06
CA MET A 37 -6.07 -19.27 -7.24
C MET A 37 -4.69 -19.16 -7.89
N GLN A 38 -4.13 -17.95 -8.01
CA GLN A 38 -2.77 -17.74 -8.51
C GLN A 38 -1.73 -18.41 -7.60
N SER A 39 -1.90 -18.32 -6.28
CA SER A 39 -0.98 -18.97 -5.32
C SER A 39 -1.03 -20.49 -5.39
N LEU A 40 -2.23 -21.06 -5.59
CA LEU A 40 -2.42 -22.50 -5.77
C LEU A 40 -1.76 -22.96 -7.08
N LEU A 41 -1.97 -22.21 -8.17
CA LEU A 41 -1.35 -22.50 -9.45
C LEU A 41 0.18 -22.37 -9.40
N LYS A 42 0.71 -21.37 -8.67
CA LYS A 42 2.15 -21.23 -8.42
C LYS A 42 2.71 -22.43 -7.65
N HIS A 43 1.97 -22.94 -6.67
CA HIS A 43 2.39 -24.07 -5.84
C HIS A 43 2.55 -25.36 -6.66
N TYR A 44 1.61 -25.66 -7.57
CA TYR A 44 1.66 -26.87 -8.41
C TYR A 44 2.43 -26.69 -9.73
N HIS A 45 2.46 -25.49 -10.29
CA HIS A 45 3.07 -25.18 -11.58
C HIS A 45 3.91 -23.88 -11.51
N PRO A 46 5.06 -23.92 -10.82
CA PRO A 46 5.85 -22.73 -10.51
C PRO A 46 6.32 -21.96 -11.75
N GLU A 47 6.54 -22.61 -12.89
CA GLU A 47 7.02 -21.97 -14.12
C GLU A 47 5.91 -21.26 -14.93
N ARG A 48 4.63 -21.50 -14.62
CA ARG A 48 3.51 -20.96 -15.41
C ARG A 48 3.05 -19.58 -14.95
N VAL A 49 3.27 -19.23 -13.68
CA VAL A 49 2.79 -17.99 -13.10
C VAL A 49 3.81 -17.36 -12.16
N ALA A 50 3.74 -16.04 -12.00
CA ALA A 50 4.43 -15.35 -10.92
C ALA A 50 3.72 -15.59 -9.57
N ALA A 51 4.45 -15.49 -8.47
CA ALA A 51 3.83 -15.44 -7.15
C ALA A 51 2.94 -14.19 -7.03
N ALA A 52 1.93 -14.23 -6.16
CA ALA A 52 1.20 -13.03 -5.79
C ALA A 52 2.17 -12.01 -5.15
N CYS A 53 1.84 -10.72 -5.25
CA CYS A 53 2.66 -9.66 -4.68
C CYS A 53 2.11 -9.22 -3.31
N CYS A 54 3.00 -8.89 -2.37
CA CYS A 54 2.64 -8.29 -1.10
C CYS A 54 2.30 -6.81 -1.34
N ALA A 55 1.06 -6.41 -1.08
CA ALA A 55 0.56 -5.04 -1.31
C ALA A 55 -0.37 -4.61 -0.17
N PRO A 56 -0.54 -3.28 0.07
CA PRO A 56 -1.48 -2.78 1.06
C PRO A 56 -2.91 -3.22 0.76
N THR A 57 -3.60 -3.78 1.76
CA THR A 57 -5.02 -4.19 1.66
C THR A 57 -5.96 -3.24 2.39
N LYS A 58 -5.41 -2.42 3.31
CA LYS A 58 -6.10 -1.34 4.02
C LYS A 58 -5.11 -0.20 4.18
N MET A 59 -5.60 1.01 3.99
CA MET A 59 -4.84 2.23 4.18
C MET A 59 -5.69 3.22 4.97
N SER A 60 -5.00 4.21 5.52
CA SER A 60 -5.60 5.28 6.30
C SER A 60 -5.16 6.64 5.76
N PRO A 61 -6.04 7.63 5.89
CA PRO A 61 -5.75 8.97 5.41
C PRO A 61 -4.79 9.73 6.32
N LEU A 62 -4.15 10.75 5.76
CA LEU A 62 -3.30 11.70 6.48
C LEU A 62 -3.78 13.14 6.24
N SER A 63 -4.03 13.86 7.33
CA SER A 63 -4.28 15.30 7.27
C SER A 63 -2.98 16.08 7.08
N MET A 64 -2.92 16.90 6.05
CA MET A 64 -1.76 17.72 5.72
C MET A 64 -2.13 19.20 5.69
N LEU A 65 -1.28 20.02 6.28
CA LEU A 65 -1.32 21.47 6.24
C LEU A 65 -0.24 21.98 5.28
N TYR A 66 -0.62 22.71 4.24
CA TYR A 66 0.32 23.22 3.24
C TYR A 66 -0.15 24.53 2.59
N TYR A 67 0.77 25.20 1.91
CA TYR A 67 0.45 26.36 1.07
C TYR A 67 0.13 25.91 -0.36
N GLU A 68 -0.98 26.40 -0.89
CA GLU A 68 -1.38 26.25 -2.29
C GLU A 68 -1.90 27.60 -2.79
N ASN A 69 -1.36 28.11 -3.90
CA ASN A 69 -1.76 29.40 -4.50
C ASN A 69 -1.76 30.61 -3.53
N GLY A 70 -0.85 30.63 -2.55
CA GLY A 70 -0.74 31.69 -1.56
C GLY A 70 -1.68 31.55 -0.35
N GLU A 71 -2.52 30.52 -0.33
CA GLU A 71 -3.43 30.22 0.77
C GLU A 71 -2.96 29.02 1.58
N MET A 72 -3.23 29.05 2.89
CA MET A 72 -2.95 27.92 3.78
C MET A 72 -4.16 26.98 3.81
N LEU A 73 -3.95 25.73 3.42
CA LEU A 73 -5.01 24.72 3.33
C LEU A 73 -4.72 23.53 4.25
N LEU A 74 -5.75 23.08 4.95
CA LEU A 74 -5.77 21.79 5.64
C LEU A 74 -6.60 20.83 4.78
N ARG A 75 -5.98 19.76 4.25
CA ARG A 75 -6.68 18.73 3.48
C ARG A 75 -6.42 17.34 4.04
N HIS A 76 -7.42 16.48 3.91
CA HIS A 76 -7.32 15.06 4.23
C HIS A 76 -7.00 14.29 2.96
N HIS A 77 -5.85 13.63 2.92
CA HIS A 77 -5.41 12.85 1.78
C HIS A 77 -5.59 11.38 2.09
N GLU A 78 -6.44 10.71 1.32
CA GLU A 78 -6.70 9.27 1.44
C GLU A 78 -5.46 8.45 1.03
N ASP A 79 -5.42 7.21 1.50
CA ASP A 79 -4.44 6.19 1.08
C ASP A 79 -2.96 6.58 1.32
N MET A 80 -2.69 7.26 2.43
CA MET A 80 -1.36 7.80 2.75
C MET A 80 -0.52 6.91 3.68
N ILE A 81 -1.16 6.08 4.52
CA ILE A 81 -0.53 5.23 5.55
C ILE A 81 -1.10 3.82 5.47
#